data_AF-A0A645BHD2-F1
#
_entry.id   AF-A0A645BHD2-F1
#
_cell.length_a   1.000
_cell.length_b   1.000
_cell.length_c   1.000
_cell.angle_alpha   90.00
_cell.angle_beta   90.00
_cell.angle_gamma   90.00
#
_symmetry.space_group_name_H-M   'P 1'
#
loop_
_entity.id
_entity.type
_entity.pdbx_description
1 polymer ?
#
loop_
_entity_poly.entity_id
_entity_poly.type
_entity_poly.pdbx_seq_one_letter_code
_entity_poly.pdbx_strand_id
1 'polypeptide(L)'
;MDLISRSMKNIEVCLTDVDFDNLVKNETLEIVNFDDVAYNLVEMDAYYLLYKLKKRGFVIDFYKCLDKFCSLEGLEDSSKNFILALLSYPHEFMRIYEKYRRNKKSWTENEYIRRFSDAIREDGISFINEVKKC
;
A
#
# COMPACT_ATOMS: atom_id res chain seq x y z
N MET A 1 -5.98 -2.50 18.32
CA MET A 1 -5.80 -3.90 18.76
C MET A 1 -6.79 -4.81 18.03
N ASP A 2 -8.02 -4.36 17.80
CA ASP A 2 -9.09 -5.17 17.20
C ASP A 2 -8.78 -5.72 15.81
N LEU A 3 -8.12 -4.96 14.94
CA LEU A 3 -7.81 -5.39 13.57
C LEU A 3 -6.85 -6.60 13.52
N ILE A 4 -5.78 -6.56 14.34
CA ILE A 4 -4.83 -7.68 14.45
C ILE A 4 -5.50 -8.89 15.12
N SER A 5 -6.26 -8.66 16.20
CA SER A 5 -6.96 -9.73 16.91
C SER A 5 -8.02 -10.42 16.03
N ARG A 6 -8.75 -9.66 15.20
CA ARG A 6 -9.70 -10.16 14.19
C ARG A 6 -9.01 -11.09 13.20
N SER A 7 -7.93 -10.61 12.58
CA SER A 7 -7.17 -11.39 11.59
C SER A 7 -6.61 -12.69 12.17
N MET A 8 -6.03 -12.63 13.37
CA MET A 8 -5.53 -13.83 14.06
C MET A 8 -6.65 -14.82 14.39
N LYS A 9 -7.83 -14.34 14.80
CA LYS A 9 -9.00 -15.19 15.10
C LYS A 9 -9.55 -15.85 13.83
N ASN A 10 -9.55 -15.13 12.71
CA ASN A 10 -10.04 -15.60 11.43
C ASN A 10 -9.02 -16.46 10.66
N ILE A 11 -7.75 -16.47 11.10
CA ILE A 11 -6.64 -17.17 10.44
C ILE A 11 -6.54 -16.72 8.98
N GLU A 12 -6.46 -15.41 8.79
CA GLU A 12 -6.47 -14.80 7.47
C GLU A 12 -5.22 -15.13 6.68
N VAL A 13 -5.43 -15.51 5.41
CA VAL A 13 -4.40 -15.85 4.45
C VAL A 13 -4.40 -14.80 3.36
N CYS A 14 -3.23 -14.22 3.11
CA CYS A 14 -3.00 -13.22 2.07
C CYS A 14 -2.17 -13.82 0.95
N LEU A 15 -2.40 -13.37 -0.28
CA LEU A 15 -1.59 -13.70 -1.45
C LEU A 15 -0.21 -13.07 -1.38
N THR A 16 -0.09 -11.88 -0.77
CA THR A 16 1.11 -11.05 -0.68
C THR A 16 1.59 -10.52 -2.05
N ASP A 17 1.68 -11.38 -3.07
CA ASP A 17 2.02 -11.01 -4.43
C ASP A 17 0.79 -10.83 -5.34
N VAL A 18 0.17 -9.66 -5.19
CA VAL A 18 -1.02 -9.23 -5.94
C VAL A 18 -0.67 -8.53 -7.28
N ASP A 19 0.43 -8.89 -7.94
CA ASP A 19 0.71 -8.36 -9.29
C ASP A 19 -0.30 -8.85 -10.33
N PHE A 20 -0.49 -8.07 -11.39
CA PHE A 20 -1.35 -8.45 -12.50
C PHE A 20 -0.78 -9.62 -13.32
N ASP A 21 0.51 -9.90 -13.19
CA ASP A 21 1.11 -11.12 -13.75
C ASP A 21 0.72 -12.38 -12.94
N ASN A 22 0.33 -12.21 -11.67
CA ASN A 22 -0.10 -13.29 -10.77
C ASN A 22 -1.63 -13.38 -10.62
N LEU A 23 -2.35 -12.36 -11.09
CA LEU A 23 -3.80 -12.26 -11.14
C LEU A 23 -4.25 -12.21 -12.60
N VAL A 24 -4.48 -13.37 -13.19
CA VAL A 24 -4.81 -13.51 -14.61
C VAL A 24 -6.33 -13.48 -14.80
N LYS A 25 -6.80 -12.70 -15.77
CA LYS A 25 -8.22 -12.67 -16.14
C LYS A 25 -8.46 -13.45 -17.43
N ASN A 26 -9.03 -14.64 -17.29
CA ASN A 26 -9.56 -15.44 -18.40
C ASN A 26 -11.09 -15.24 -18.47
N GLU A 27 -11.87 -16.31 -18.38
CA GLU A 27 -13.33 -16.23 -18.14
C GLU A 27 -13.63 -15.76 -16.70
N THR A 28 -12.77 -16.12 -15.77
CA THR A 28 -12.78 -15.70 -14.36
C THR A 28 -11.45 -15.05 -13.98
N LEU A 29 -11.41 -14.44 -12.79
CA LEU A 29 -10.15 -14.00 -12.18
C LEU A 29 -9.50 -15.21 -11.51
N GLU A 30 -8.28 -15.53 -11.91
CA GLU A 30 -7.53 -16.70 -11.46
C GLU A 30 -6.22 -16.26 -10.79
N ILE A 31 -5.83 -17.01 -9.77
CA ILE A 31 -4.56 -16.82 -9.04
C ILE A 31 -3.60 -17.86 -9.58
N VAL A 32 -2.48 -17.42 -10.16
CA VAL A 32 -1.54 -18.33 -10.84
C VAL A 32 -0.27 -18.59 -10.04
N ASN A 33 -0.03 -17.83 -8.96
CA ASN A 33 1.13 -17.95 -8.09
C ASN A 33 0.71 -17.95 -6.61
N PHE A 34 1.27 -18.88 -5.83
CA PHE A 34 1.00 -19.06 -4.41
C PHE A 34 2.28 -19.06 -3.55
N ASP A 35 3.44 -18.75 -4.12
CA ASP A 35 4.74 -18.90 -3.46
C ASP A 35 4.91 -17.97 -2.24
N ASP A 36 4.29 -16.79 -2.28
CA ASP A 36 4.38 -15.77 -1.22
C ASP A 36 3.16 -15.72 -0.29
N VAL A 37 2.29 -16.73 -0.35
CA VAL A 37 1.10 -16.81 0.49
C VAL A 37 1.49 -16.91 1.96
N ALA A 38 0.90 -16.04 2.80
CA ALA A 38 1.24 -15.95 4.21
C ALA A 38 0.04 -15.56 5.09
N TYR A 39 0.11 -15.92 6.37
CA TYR A 39 -0.86 -15.44 7.35
C TYR A 39 -0.63 -13.95 7.64
N ASN A 40 -1.62 -13.12 7.35
CA ASN A 40 -1.55 -11.67 7.53
C ASN A 40 -2.96 -11.03 7.53
N LEU A 41 -3.00 -9.72 7.76
CA LEU A 41 -4.20 -8.91 7.61
C LEU A 41 -4.61 -8.86 6.14
N VAL A 42 -5.84 -9.25 5.79
CA VAL A 42 -6.37 -9.16 4.40
C VAL A 42 -6.27 -7.75 3.82
N GLU A 43 -6.28 -6.73 4.68
CA GLU A 43 -6.03 -5.33 4.34
C GLU A 43 -4.69 -5.12 3.60
N MET A 44 -3.70 -5.97 3.85
CA MET A 44 -2.38 -5.87 3.23
C MET A 44 -2.42 -6.17 1.73
N ASP A 45 -3.21 -7.16 1.28
CA ASP A 45 -3.36 -7.45 -0.15
C ASP A 45 -4.01 -6.28 -0.89
N ALA A 46 -5.04 -5.66 -0.31
CA ALA A 46 -5.65 -4.46 -0.85
C ALA A 46 -4.64 -3.29 -0.91
N TYR A 47 -3.86 -3.09 0.16
CA TYR A 47 -2.80 -2.08 0.19
C TYR A 47 -1.77 -2.34 -0.91
N TYR A 48 -1.24 -3.55 -1.04
CA TYR A 48 -0.20 -3.85 -2.04
C TYR A 48 -0.68 -3.60 -3.47
N LEU A 49 -1.91 -4.01 -3.79
CA LEU A 49 -2.48 -3.80 -5.12
C LEU A 49 -2.66 -2.30 -5.41
N LEU A 50 -3.29 -1.57 -4.49
CA LEU A 50 -3.56 -0.14 -4.65
C LEU A 50 -2.26 0.68 -4.66
N TYR A 51 -1.27 0.31 -3.84
CA TYR A 51 0.04 0.95 -3.83
C TYR A 51 0.76 0.75 -5.18
N LYS A 52 0.73 -0.46 -5.76
CA LYS A 52 1.25 -0.71 -7.11
C LYS A 52 0.56 0.17 -8.17
N LEU A 53 -0.77 0.30 -8.12
CA LEU A 53 -1.53 1.17 -9.03
C LEU A 53 -1.16 2.65 -8.87
N LYS A 54 -1.06 3.14 -7.63
CA LYS A 54 -0.60 4.50 -7.31
C LYS A 54 0.79 4.76 -7.90
N LYS A 55 1.73 3.85 -7.67
CA LYS A 55 3.12 3.92 -8.19
C LYS A 55 3.19 3.96 -9.71
N ARG A 56 2.31 3.23 -10.40
CA ARG A 56 2.22 3.22 -11.87
C ARG A 56 1.49 4.46 -12.43
N GLY A 57 1.01 5.36 -11.58
CA GLY A 57 0.36 6.61 -11.99
C GLY A 57 -1.09 6.45 -12.45
N PHE A 58 -1.77 5.35 -12.09
CA PHE A 58 -3.17 5.16 -12.43
C PHE A 58 -4.06 6.17 -11.69
N VAL A 59 -4.96 6.81 -12.43
CA VAL A 59 -5.96 7.74 -11.89
C VAL A 59 -7.23 6.96 -11.57
N ILE A 60 -7.36 6.53 -10.32
CA ILE A 60 -8.51 5.76 -9.81
C ILE A 60 -9.09 6.41 -8.55
N ASP A 61 -10.37 6.13 -8.29
CA ASP A 61 -11.01 6.50 -7.03
C ASP A 61 -10.67 5.48 -5.94
N PHE A 62 -9.56 5.73 -5.24
CA PHE A 62 -9.07 4.86 -4.16
C PHE A 62 -10.10 4.65 -3.05
N TYR A 63 -10.90 5.67 -2.72
CA TYR A 63 -11.92 5.56 -1.67
C TYR A 63 -13.01 4.57 -2.09
N LYS A 64 -13.49 4.68 -3.32
CA LYS A 64 -14.50 3.75 -3.86
C LYS A 64 -13.96 2.33 -3.98
N CYS A 65 -12.70 2.15 -4.38
CA CYS A 65 -12.05 0.84 -4.40
C CYS A 65 -12.01 0.21 -3.00
N LEU A 66 -11.62 0.98 -1.98
CA LEU A 66 -11.56 0.52 -0.60
C LEU A 66 -12.95 0.24 -0.01
N ASP A 67 -13.95 1.07 -0.30
CA ASP A 67 -15.33 0.82 0.10
C ASP A 67 -15.85 -0.50 -0.48
N LYS A 68 -15.53 -0.76 -1.75
CA LYS A 68 -15.93 -2.01 -2.39
C LYS A 68 -15.21 -3.21 -1.77
N PHE A 69 -13.90 -3.09 -1.53
CA PHE A 69 -13.11 -4.15 -0.89
C PHE A 69 -13.63 -4.46 0.52
N CYS A 70 -13.77 -3.45 1.37
CA CYS A 70 -14.25 -3.64 2.75
C CYS A 70 -15.66 -4.23 2.76
N SER A 71 -16.54 -3.82 1.85
CA SER A 71 -17.88 -4.40 1.72
C SER A 71 -17.86 -5.88 1.29
N LEU A 72 -16.92 -6.30 0.46
CA LEU A 72 -16.81 -7.71 0.01
C LEU A 72 -16.26 -8.59 1.13
N GLU A 73 -15.25 -8.10 1.86
CA GLU A 73 -14.58 -8.82 2.94
C GLU A 73 -15.30 -8.71 4.30
N GLY A 74 -16.37 -7.91 4.39
CA GLY A 74 -17.08 -7.66 5.65
C GLY A 74 -16.22 -6.91 6.69
N LEU A 75 -15.37 -5.98 6.22
CA LEU A 75 -14.47 -5.20 7.06
C LEU A 75 -15.11 -3.89 7.51
N GLU A 76 -14.66 -3.41 8.66
CA GLU A 76 -15.11 -2.15 9.25
C GLU A 76 -14.32 -0.94 8.72
N ASP A 77 -14.81 0.27 9.00
CA ASP A 77 -14.14 1.53 8.64
C ASP A 77 -12.71 1.64 9.20
N SER A 78 -12.41 0.94 10.29
CA SER A 78 -11.06 0.86 10.87
C SER A 78 -10.06 0.24 9.88
N SER A 79 -10.47 -0.77 9.11
CA SER A 79 -9.68 -1.39 8.05
C SER A 79 -9.46 -0.45 6.87
N LYS A 80 -10.52 0.27 6.45
CA LYS A 80 -10.39 1.31 5.41
C LYS A 80 -9.39 2.40 5.82
N ASN A 81 -9.51 2.92 7.03
CA ASN A 81 -8.61 3.93 7.56
C ASN A 81 -7.17 3.42 7.67
N PHE A 82 -6.98 2.16 8.07
CA PHE A 82 -5.67 1.52 8.09
C PHE A 82 -5.02 1.48 6.71
N ILE A 83 -5.76 1.06 5.66
CA ILE A 83 -5.22 1.01 4.30
C ILE A 83 -4.92 2.41 3.77
N LEU A 84 -5.80 3.40 4.02
CA LEU A 84 -5.55 4.79 3.66
C LEU A 84 -4.29 5.34 4.34
N ALA A 85 -4.03 4.96 5.59
CA ALA A 85 -2.81 5.34 6.31
C ALA A 85 -1.56 4.80 5.63
N LEU A 86 -1.57 3.52 5.25
CA LEU A 86 -0.46 2.92 4.51
C LEU A 86 -0.25 3.58 3.15
N LEU A 87 -1.32 3.83 2.39
CA LEU A 87 -1.25 4.52 1.10
C LEU A 87 -0.77 5.98 1.20
N SER A 88 -0.90 6.59 2.38
CA SER A 88 -0.46 7.96 2.65
C SER A 88 1.00 8.05 3.09
N TYR A 89 1.62 6.92 3.48
CA TYR A 89 2.99 6.93 3.96
C TYR A 89 3.97 7.28 2.81
N PRO A 90 4.93 8.20 3.02
CA PRO A 90 5.84 8.66 1.97
C PRO A 90 7.01 7.67 1.78
N HIS A 91 6.70 6.53 1.16
CA HIS A 91 7.61 5.41 0.97
C HIS A 91 8.87 5.79 0.19
N GLU A 92 8.72 6.53 -0.90
CA GLU A 92 9.82 6.89 -1.77
C GLU A 92 10.75 7.90 -1.11
N PHE A 93 10.18 8.91 -0.45
CA PHE A 93 10.94 9.86 0.34
C PHE A 93 11.75 9.15 1.41
N MET A 94 11.11 8.26 2.19
CA MET A 94 11.77 7.53 3.26
C MET A 94 12.86 6.59 2.73
N ARG A 95 12.68 6.02 1.53
CA ARG A 95 13.69 5.21 0.85
C ARG A 95 14.94 6.03 0.48
N ILE A 96 14.77 7.26 0.02
CA ILE A 96 15.90 8.18 -0.25
C ILE A 96 16.54 8.67 1.05
N TYR A 97 15.72 9.01 2.05
CA TYR A 97 16.17 9.43 3.37
C TYR A 97 17.06 8.38 4.03
N GLU A 98 16.67 7.11 4.00
CA GLU A 98 17.48 6.03 4.56
C GLU A 98 18.84 5.86 3.87
N LYS A 99 18.91 6.11 2.55
CA LYS A 99 20.18 6.07 1.80
C LYS A 99 21.09 7.23 2.22
N TYR A 100 20.52 8.42 2.34
CA TYR A 100 21.22 9.62 2.81
C TYR A 100 21.76 9.42 4.23
N ARG A 101 20.87 9.07 5.18
CA ARG A 101 21.22 8.90 6.61
C ARG A 101 22.34 7.88 6.83
N ARG A 102 22.33 6.79 6.08
CA ARG A 102 23.33 5.71 6.22
C ARG A 102 24.56 5.90 5.33
N ASN A 103 24.65 7.01 4.60
CA ASN A 103 25.66 7.29 3.58
C ASN A 103 25.89 6.09 2.62
N LYS A 104 24.81 5.39 2.25
CA LYS A 104 24.87 4.16 1.43
C LYS A 104 25.27 4.43 -0.02
N LYS A 105 25.25 5.70 -0.44
CA LYS A 105 25.57 6.15 -1.80
C LYS A 105 26.43 7.40 -1.74
N SER A 106 27.46 7.43 -2.57
CA SER A 106 28.35 8.57 -2.78
C SER A 106 27.71 9.64 -3.67
N TRP A 107 26.44 9.96 -3.43
CA TRP A 107 25.77 11.06 -4.12
C TRP A 107 26.17 12.38 -3.49
N THR A 108 26.29 13.40 -4.33
CA THR A 108 26.44 14.78 -3.90
C THR A 108 25.17 15.29 -3.22
N GLU A 109 25.29 16.35 -2.43
CA GLU A 109 24.15 16.99 -1.79
C GLU A 109 23.07 17.41 -2.80
N ASN A 110 23.46 18.00 -3.94
CA ASN A 110 22.55 18.38 -5.01
C ASN A 110 21.79 17.18 -5.61
N GLU A 111 22.45 16.03 -5.74
CA GLU A 111 21.79 14.81 -6.20
C GLU A 111 20.78 14.29 -5.18
N TYR A 112 21.10 14.35 -3.88
CA TYR A 112 20.14 14.01 -2.82
C TYR A 112 18.93 14.94 -2.85
N ILE A 113 19.14 16.26 -2.93
CA ILE A 113 18.06 17.25 -3.02
C ILE A 113 17.13 16.94 -4.21
N ARG A 114 17.71 16.72 -5.40
CA ARG A 114 16.92 16.35 -6.59
C ARG A 114 16.11 15.07 -6.36
N ARG A 115 16.71 14.04 -5.76
CA ARG A 115 16.05 12.76 -5.50
C ARG A 115 14.96 12.86 -4.45
N PHE A 116 15.12 13.68 -3.43
CA PHE A 116 14.07 13.97 -2.48
C PHE A 116 12.88 14.64 -3.17
N SER A 117 13.12 15.64 -4.01
CA SER A 117 12.05 16.30 -4.78
C SER A 117 11.33 15.34 -5.71
N ASP A 118 12.06 14.48 -6.43
CA ASP A 118 11.47 13.46 -7.30
C ASP A 118 10.63 12.45 -6.48
N ALA A 119 11.12 12.02 -5.31
CA ALA A 119 10.43 11.09 -4.44
C ALA A 119 9.15 11.68 -3.81
N ILE A 120 9.18 12.95 -3.38
CA ILE A 120 7.98 13.65 -2.89
C ILE A 120 6.90 13.70 -3.97
N ARG A 121 7.29 13.95 -5.23
CA ARG A 121 6.36 13.96 -6.35
C ARG A 121 5.78 12.56 -6.63
N GLU A 122 6.59 11.51 -6.49
CA GLU A 122 6.16 10.11 -6.68
C GLU A 122 5.22 9.64 -5.55
N ASP A 123 5.52 9.99 -4.29
CA ASP A 123 4.67 9.68 -3.14
C ASP A 123 3.30 10.37 -3.23
N GLY A 124 3.23 11.54 -3.90
CA GLY A 124 1.99 12.24 -4.17
C GLY A 124 1.30 12.78 -2.93
N ILE A 125 -0.03 12.91 -2.99
CA ILE A 125 -0.82 13.44 -1.87
C ILE A 125 -1.12 12.36 -0.82
N SER A 126 -1.19 12.79 0.43
CA SER A 126 -1.73 11.96 1.53
C SER A 126 -3.23 11.77 1.34
N PHE A 127 -3.71 10.55 1.61
CA PHE A 127 -5.15 10.25 1.69
C PHE A 127 -5.71 10.51 3.09
N ILE A 128 -4.85 10.60 4.11
CA ILE A 128 -5.24 11.14 5.40
C ILE A 128 -5.07 12.66 5.30
N ASN A 129 -6.17 13.36 5.01
CA ASN A 129 -6.21 14.80 5.26
C ASN A 129 -6.28 15.03 6.77
N GLU A 130 -5.59 16.07 7.23
CA GLU A 130 -5.37 16.44 8.64
C GLU A 130 -6.50 15.94 9.54
N VAL A 131 -6.14 15.03 10.46
CA VAL A 131 -6.92 14.69 11.65
C VAL A 131 -7.53 15.99 12.13
N LYS A 132 -8.87 16.09 12.05
CA LYS A 132 -9.63 17.25 12.50
C LYS A 132 -8.98 17.74 13.80
N LYS A 133 -8.46 18.97 13.79
CA LYS A 133 -8.05 19.64 15.03
C LYS A 133 -9.27 19.59 15.94
N CYS A 134 -9.21 18.72 16.95
CA CYS A 134 -10.10 18.76 18.10
C CYS A 134 -9.84 20.06 18.87
#